data_AF-A0A396I2Q0-F1
#
_entry.id   AF-A0A396I2Q0-F1
#
_cell.length_a   1.000
_cell.length_b   1.000
_cell.length_c   1.000
_cell.angle_alpha   90.00
_cell.angle_beta   90.00
_cell.angle_gamma   90.00
#
_symmetry.space_group_name_H-M   'P 1'
#
loop_
_entity.id
_entity.type
_entity.pdbx_description
1 polymer ?
#
loop_
_entity_poly.entity_id
_entity_poly.type
_entity_poly.pdbx_seq_one_letter_code
_entity_poly.pdbx_strand_id
1 'polypeptide(L)'
;MLVHCRAVARGAKTPLLVGDLPFGTYECSSNQAVDTTVRNLKEGQMDAIKLEGGSPSRIVAAKAIVEAGIAVIGHVGLTPQAISVLGGFRPQGRNVASAVKVVETTLALQEAGCFAVVLECVPAAATTALQIPTIGIGAGPYCSGQVSWPNIHVCLD
;
A
#
# COMPACT_ATOMS: atom_id res chain seq x y z
N MET A 1 -15.79 1.29 -1.40
CA MET A 1 -14.89 1.76 -0.32
C MET A 1 -15.51 2.81 0.59
N LEU A 2 -15.95 3.98 0.08
CA LEU A 2 -16.42 5.10 0.93
C LEU A 2 -17.48 4.74 2.00
N VAL A 3 -18.40 3.81 1.71
CA VAL A 3 -19.38 3.33 2.71
C VAL A 3 -18.69 2.65 3.90
N HIS A 4 -17.72 1.77 3.64
CA HIS A 4 -16.95 1.08 4.68
C HIS A 4 -16.02 2.04 5.42
N CYS A 5 -15.33 2.94 4.71
CA CYS A 5 -14.46 3.95 5.34
C CYS A 5 -15.25 4.80 6.36
N ARG A 6 -16.43 5.31 5.97
CA ARG A 6 -17.31 6.05 6.89
C ARG A 6 -17.79 5.20 8.07
N ALA A 7 -18.03 3.91 7.87
CA ALA A 7 -18.44 3.02 8.95
C ALA A 7 -17.33 2.87 10.00
N VAL A 8 -16.09 2.67 9.53
CA VAL A 8 -14.90 2.59 10.40
C VAL A 8 -14.64 3.92 11.11
N ALA A 9 -14.65 5.03 10.38
CA ALA A 9 -14.37 6.37 10.94
C ALA A 9 -15.36 6.78 12.05
N ARG A 10 -16.61 6.30 12.02
CA ARG A 10 -17.55 6.54 13.13
C ARG A 10 -17.13 5.83 14.42
N GLY A 11 -16.60 4.62 14.30
CA GLY A 11 -16.25 3.75 15.43
C GLY A 11 -14.83 3.98 15.97
N ALA A 12 -13.86 4.17 15.08
CA ALA A 12 -12.47 4.40 15.45
C ALA A 12 -12.27 5.80 16.07
N LYS A 13 -11.45 5.88 17.12
CA LYS A 13 -11.15 7.13 17.84
C LYS A 13 -9.68 7.48 17.92
N THR A 14 -8.81 6.47 17.90
CA THR A 14 -7.37 6.61 18.10
C THR A 14 -6.50 6.11 16.94
N PRO A 15 -6.84 5.05 16.18
CA PRO A 15 -5.91 4.52 15.18
C PRO A 15 -5.85 5.42 13.94
N LEU A 16 -4.69 5.41 13.26
CA LEU A 16 -4.56 5.95 11.92
C LEU A 16 -5.47 5.18 10.96
N LEU A 17 -6.37 5.89 10.28
CA LEU A 17 -7.29 5.30 9.31
C LEU A 17 -6.72 5.37 7.90
N VAL A 18 -6.45 4.19 7.33
CA VAL A 18 -5.92 4.06 5.97
C VAL A 18 -7.00 3.54 5.04
N GLY A 19 -7.35 4.33 4.03
CA GLY A 19 -8.31 3.95 2.99
C GLY A 19 -7.62 3.32 1.78
N ASP A 20 -8.07 2.15 1.35
CA ASP A 20 -7.58 1.56 0.11
C ASP A 20 -8.12 2.29 -1.13
N LEU A 21 -7.24 2.62 -2.07
CA LEU A 21 -7.63 3.05 -3.42
C LEU A 21 -8.00 1.82 -4.25
N PRO A 22 -9.28 1.69 -4.68
CA PRO A 22 -9.69 0.54 -5.49
C PRO A 22 -9.03 0.54 -6.86
N PHE A 23 -8.87 -0.65 -7.44
CA PHE A 23 -8.49 -0.78 -8.84
C PHE A 23 -9.40 0.06 -9.76
N GLY A 24 -8.79 0.74 -10.73
CA GLY A 24 -9.48 1.60 -11.70
C GLY A 24 -9.68 3.05 -11.25
N THR A 25 -9.22 3.39 -10.04
CA THR A 25 -9.44 4.72 -9.45
C THR A 25 -8.19 5.59 -9.38
N TYR A 26 -7.01 5.04 -9.67
CA TYR A 26 -5.74 5.77 -9.59
C TYR A 26 -4.76 5.47 -10.74
N GLU A 27 -5.11 4.54 -11.65
CA GLU A 27 -4.20 4.09 -12.69
C GLU A 27 -4.26 4.92 -13.98
N CYS A 28 -5.33 5.68 -14.22
CA CYS A 28 -5.53 6.38 -15.50
C CYS A 28 -4.62 7.62 -15.62
N SER A 29 -4.49 8.40 -14.55
CA SER A 29 -3.64 9.59 -14.51
C SER A 29 -3.37 10.04 -13.07
N SER A 30 -2.34 10.87 -12.88
CA SER A 30 -2.07 11.52 -11.59
C SER A 30 -3.25 12.35 -11.09
N ASN A 31 -3.94 13.08 -11.98
CA ASN A 31 -5.12 13.86 -11.61
C ASN A 31 -6.24 12.96 -11.08
N GLN A 32 -6.52 11.84 -11.75
CA GLN A 32 -7.50 10.86 -11.26
C GLN A 32 -7.09 10.33 -9.88
N ALA A 33 -5.82 9.97 -9.70
CA ALA A 33 -5.30 9.46 -8.44
C ALA A 33 -5.47 10.45 -7.29
N VAL A 34 -5.16 11.73 -7.52
CA VAL A 34 -5.32 12.81 -6.54
C VAL A 34 -6.81 13.05 -6.25
N ASP A 35 -7.66 13.18 -7.27
CA ASP A 35 -9.10 13.43 -7.10
C ASP A 35 -9.78 12.31 -6.29
N THR A 36 -9.51 11.05 -6.65
CA THR A 36 -10.01 9.87 -5.92
C THR A 36 -9.51 9.88 -4.47
N THR A 37 -8.25 10.23 -4.25
CA THR A 37 -7.68 10.28 -2.90
C THR A 37 -8.35 11.36 -2.06
N VAL A 38 -8.51 12.57 -2.60
CA VAL A 38 -9.21 13.67 -1.92
C VAL A 38 -10.63 13.26 -1.52
N ARG A 39 -11.34 12.51 -2.38
CA ARG A 39 -12.66 11.96 -2.03
C ARG A 39 -12.59 10.93 -0.91
N ASN A 40 -11.60 10.02 -0.91
CA ASN A 40 -11.44 9.05 0.19
C ASN A 40 -11.16 9.75 1.54
N LEU A 41 -10.37 10.81 1.55
CA LEU A 41 -10.12 11.60 2.76
C LEU A 41 -11.39 12.35 3.19
N LYS A 42 -11.99 13.15 2.30
CA LYS A 42 -13.12 14.03 2.66
C LYS A 42 -14.44 13.29 2.89
N GLU A 43 -14.79 12.38 1.98
CA GLU A 43 -16.05 11.63 2.07
C GLU A 43 -15.89 10.37 2.92
N GLY A 44 -14.72 9.73 2.86
CA GLY A 44 -14.42 8.50 3.60
C GLY A 44 -13.96 8.73 5.04
N GLN A 45 -13.51 9.95 5.39
CA GLN A 45 -12.92 10.31 6.69
C GLN A 45 -11.69 9.46 7.03
N MET A 46 -10.81 9.28 6.05
CA MET A 46 -9.53 8.58 6.22
C MET A 46 -8.40 9.59 6.42
N ASP A 47 -7.35 9.18 7.12
CA ASP A 47 -6.16 9.99 7.40
C ASP A 47 -5.08 9.82 6.32
N ALA A 48 -5.01 8.61 5.74
CA ALA A 48 -4.06 8.23 4.72
C ALA A 48 -4.71 7.30 3.70
N ILE A 49 -4.01 7.01 2.59
CA ILE A 49 -4.44 6.01 1.62
C ILE A 49 -3.41 4.89 1.41
N LYS A 50 -3.87 3.78 0.84
CA LYS A 50 -3.02 2.70 0.32
C LYS A 50 -3.27 2.51 -1.17
N LEU A 51 -2.21 2.28 -1.93
CA LEU A 51 -2.27 1.89 -3.34
C LEU A 51 -1.36 0.69 -3.61
N GLU A 52 -1.69 -0.10 -4.63
CA GLU A 52 -0.98 -1.33 -4.93
C GLU A 52 0.00 -1.15 -6.08
N GLY A 53 1.04 -1.98 -6.10
CA GLY A 53 2.00 -2.11 -7.19
C GLY A 53 3.00 -0.96 -7.31
N GLY A 54 3.92 -1.09 -8.24
CA GLY A 54 4.89 -0.05 -8.56
C GLY A 54 5.36 -0.09 -10.01
N SER A 55 4.39 -0.24 -10.93
CA SER A 55 4.63 0.16 -12.32
C SER A 55 5.00 1.65 -12.36
N PRO A 56 5.70 2.13 -13.41
CA PRO A 56 6.04 3.55 -13.54
C PRO A 56 4.82 4.48 -13.37
N SER A 57 3.65 4.10 -13.92
CA SER A 57 2.40 4.84 -13.74
C SER A 57 1.92 4.91 -12.28
N ARG A 58 2.09 3.82 -11.51
CA ARG A 58 1.69 3.74 -10.10
C ARG A 58 2.65 4.53 -9.20
N ILE A 59 3.95 4.52 -9.52
CA ILE A 59 4.94 5.37 -8.84
C ILE A 59 4.65 6.86 -9.09
N VAL A 60 4.33 7.24 -10.33
CA VAL A 60 3.93 8.61 -10.68
C VAL A 60 2.64 9.02 -9.94
N ALA A 61 1.66 8.13 -9.84
CA ALA A 61 0.44 8.38 -9.06
C ALA A 61 0.74 8.57 -7.56
N ALA A 62 1.55 7.69 -6.96
CA ALA A 62 1.96 7.79 -5.56
C ALA A 62 2.64 9.13 -5.27
N LYS A 63 3.62 9.52 -6.11
CA LYS A 63 4.33 10.78 -5.99
C LYS A 63 3.41 11.99 -6.09
N ALA A 64 2.48 11.99 -7.04
CA ALA A 64 1.53 13.09 -7.19
C ALA A 64 0.60 13.24 -5.97
N ILE A 65 0.18 12.14 -5.36
CA ILE A 65 -0.63 12.16 -4.13
C ILE A 65 0.19 12.71 -2.96
N VAL A 66 1.45 12.28 -2.82
CA VAL A 66 2.36 12.78 -1.77
C VAL A 66 2.63 14.28 -1.94
N GLU A 67 2.91 14.73 -3.16
CA GLU A 67 3.13 16.15 -3.48
C GLU A 67 1.88 17.02 -3.23
N ALA A 68 0.68 16.42 -3.30
CA ALA A 68 -0.57 17.06 -2.88
C ALA A 68 -0.75 17.15 -1.35
N GLY A 69 0.24 16.68 -0.57
CA GLY A 69 0.25 16.75 0.89
C GLY A 69 -0.49 15.61 1.59
N ILE A 70 -0.67 14.46 0.93
CA ILE A 70 -1.45 13.34 1.45
C ILE A 70 -0.54 12.15 1.76
N ALA A 71 -0.72 11.55 2.94
CA ALA A 71 0.05 10.39 3.37
C ALA A 71 -0.33 9.12 2.59
N VAL A 72 0.68 8.43 2.05
CA VAL A 72 0.52 7.24 1.20
C VAL A 72 1.27 6.05 1.77
N ILE A 73 0.56 4.92 1.88
CA ILE A 73 1.14 3.59 2.07
C ILE A 73 1.22 2.90 0.70
N GLY A 74 2.43 2.48 0.30
CA GLY A 74 2.60 1.63 -0.87
C GLY A 74 2.28 0.16 -0.56
N HIS A 75 2.01 -0.66 -1.58
CA HIS A 75 1.81 -2.10 -1.39
C HIS A 75 2.53 -2.89 -2.50
N VAL A 76 3.50 -3.71 -2.10
CA VAL A 76 4.34 -4.54 -2.98
C VAL A 76 4.23 -6.02 -2.58
N GLY A 77 4.49 -6.89 -3.55
CA GLY A 77 4.39 -8.33 -3.39
C GLY A 77 3.16 -8.84 -4.13
N LEU A 78 2.41 -9.71 -3.49
CA LEU A 78 1.12 -10.15 -4.01
C LEU A 78 0.13 -8.99 -3.92
N THR A 79 -0.21 -8.39 -5.05
CA THR A 79 -1.19 -7.29 -5.14
C THR A 79 -2.52 -7.83 -5.66
N PRO A 80 -3.54 -8.04 -4.79
CA PRO A 80 -4.80 -8.67 -5.19
C PRO A 80 -5.51 -7.98 -6.36
N GLN A 81 -5.34 -6.67 -6.54
CA GLN A 81 -5.93 -5.94 -7.67
C GLN A 81 -5.39 -6.41 -9.03
N ALA A 82 -4.20 -7.01 -9.07
CA ALA A 82 -3.56 -7.52 -10.28
C ALA A 82 -3.63 -9.05 -10.39
N ILE A 83 -4.54 -9.72 -9.67
CA ILE A 83 -4.56 -11.18 -9.58
C ILE A 83 -4.74 -11.89 -10.94
N SER A 84 -5.48 -11.29 -11.86
CA SER A 84 -5.66 -11.81 -13.23
C SER A 84 -4.35 -11.83 -14.02
N VAL A 85 -3.46 -10.88 -13.77
CA VAL A 85 -2.12 -10.81 -14.37
C VAL A 85 -1.15 -11.72 -13.63
N LEU A 86 -1.27 -11.84 -12.30
CA LEU A 86 -0.41 -12.68 -11.47
C LEU A 86 -0.72 -14.19 -11.57
N GLY A 87 -1.89 -14.57 -12.10
CA GLY A 87 -2.28 -15.97 -12.24
C GLY A 87 -2.66 -16.64 -10.91
N GLY A 88 -3.23 -15.87 -9.98
CA GLY A 88 -3.74 -16.33 -8.69
C GLY A 88 -2.97 -15.83 -7.47
N PHE A 89 -3.41 -16.25 -6.27
CA PHE A 89 -2.76 -15.94 -5.00
C PHE A 89 -1.49 -16.78 -4.81
N ARG A 90 -0.37 -16.29 -5.35
CA ARG A 90 0.92 -16.96 -5.29
C ARG A 90 1.96 -16.09 -4.57
N PRO A 91 2.84 -16.68 -3.74
CA PRO A 91 3.96 -15.94 -3.17
C PRO A 91 4.84 -15.32 -4.26
N GLN A 92 5.25 -14.07 -4.05
CA GLN A 92 6.15 -13.32 -4.93
C GLN A 92 7.58 -13.40 -4.41
N GLY A 93 8.58 -13.05 -5.23
CA GLY A 93 9.97 -13.01 -4.78
C GLY A 93 10.65 -14.38 -4.57
N ARG A 94 10.11 -15.47 -5.14
CA ARG A 94 10.63 -16.85 -4.90
C ARG A 94 11.98 -17.14 -5.55
N ASN A 95 12.36 -16.36 -6.56
CA ASN A 95 13.68 -16.43 -7.19
C ASN A 95 14.38 -15.07 -7.10
N VAL A 96 15.70 -15.06 -7.28
CA VAL A 96 16.55 -13.88 -7.12
C VAL A 96 16.03 -12.70 -7.96
N ALA A 97 15.72 -12.91 -9.23
CA ALA A 97 15.23 -11.85 -10.12
C ALA A 97 13.91 -11.23 -9.62
N SER A 98 12.96 -12.07 -9.20
CA SER A 98 11.69 -11.60 -8.64
C SER A 98 11.85 -10.92 -7.29
N ALA A 99 12.79 -11.35 -6.46
CA ALA A 99 13.08 -10.73 -5.16
C ALA A 99 13.73 -9.35 -5.34
N VAL A 100 14.67 -9.23 -6.27
CA VAL A 100 15.27 -7.94 -6.67
C VAL A 100 14.19 -6.98 -7.13
N LYS A 101 13.28 -7.43 -7.99
CA LYS A 101 12.16 -6.60 -8.45
C LYS A 101 11.26 -6.12 -7.32
N VAL A 102 10.98 -6.96 -6.32
CA VAL A 102 10.24 -6.54 -5.12
C VAL A 102 10.99 -5.42 -4.41
N VAL A 103 12.29 -5.58 -4.13
CA VAL A 103 13.10 -4.56 -3.45
C VAL A 103 13.15 -3.25 -4.25
N GLU A 104 13.41 -3.31 -5.56
CA GLU A 104 13.41 -2.14 -6.44
C GLU A 104 12.07 -1.40 -6.42
N THR A 105 10.96 -2.15 -6.48
CA THR A 105 9.61 -1.58 -6.45
C THR A 105 9.35 -0.88 -5.11
N THR A 106 9.76 -1.50 -4.01
CA THR A 106 9.58 -0.95 -2.67
C THR A 106 10.44 0.31 -2.46
N LEU A 107 11.68 0.33 -2.96
CA LEU A 107 12.54 1.53 -2.96
C LEU A 107 11.95 2.66 -3.79
N ALA A 108 11.41 2.36 -4.97
CA ALA A 108 10.76 3.37 -5.82
C ALA A 108 9.55 4.02 -5.14
N LEU A 109 8.78 3.26 -4.35
CA LEU A 109 7.67 3.80 -3.55
C LEU A 109 8.17 4.67 -2.40
N GLN A 110 9.27 4.28 -1.74
CA GLN A 110 9.93 5.12 -0.73
C GLN A 110 10.41 6.44 -1.35
N GLU A 111 11.07 6.39 -2.51
CA GLU A 111 11.53 7.58 -3.25
C GLU A 111 10.38 8.47 -3.73
N ALA A 112 9.22 7.88 -4.05
CA ALA A 112 8.00 8.63 -4.33
C ALA A 112 7.42 9.33 -3.09
N GLY A 113 7.93 9.03 -1.89
CA GLY A 113 7.53 9.65 -0.64
C GLY A 113 6.43 8.89 0.11
N CYS A 114 6.18 7.61 -0.21
CA CYS A 114 5.35 6.77 0.64
C CYS A 114 5.97 6.67 2.04
N PHE A 115 5.17 6.86 3.09
CA PHE A 115 5.67 6.86 4.46
C PHE A 115 5.77 5.45 5.07
N ALA A 116 5.14 4.46 4.45
CA ALA A 116 5.23 3.05 4.80
C ALA A 116 4.93 2.18 3.57
N VAL A 117 5.31 0.90 3.61
CA VAL A 117 4.97 -0.07 2.56
C VAL A 117 4.46 -1.37 3.15
N VAL A 118 3.33 -1.86 2.62
CA VAL A 118 2.84 -3.22 2.85
C VAL A 118 3.64 -4.19 1.98
N LEU A 119 4.12 -5.26 2.62
CA LEU A 119 4.81 -6.38 1.98
C LEU A 119 3.92 -7.63 2.11
N GLU A 120 3.34 -8.07 0.99
CA GLU A 120 2.43 -9.22 0.98
C GLU A 120 3.03 -10.45 0.31
N CYS A 121 3.12 -11.55 1.06
CA CYS A 121 3.55 -12.86 0.57
C CYS A 121 4.91 -12.82 -0.17
N VAL A 122 5.89 -12.12 0.42
CA VAL A 122 7.27 -11.99 -0.07
C VAL A 122 8.27 -12.55 0.95
N PRO A 123 9.50 -12.95 0.55
CA PRO A 123 10.54 -13.30 1.51
C PRO A 123 10.98 -12.10 2.37
N ALA A 124 11.37 -12.38 3.61
CA ALA A 124 11.70 -11.37 4.63
C ALA A 124 12.84 -10.39 4.27
N ALA A 125 13.68 -10.70 3.29
CA ALA A 125 14.87 -9.92 2.95
C ALA A 125 14.58 -8.49 2.46
N ALA A 126 13.33 -8.18 2.06
CA ALA A 126 12.98 -6.85 1.57
C ALA A 126 12.98 -5.75 2.65
N THR A 127 12.80 -6.11 3.93
CA THR A 127 12.66 -5.11 4.99
C THR A 127 13.94 -4.34 5.29
N THR A 128 15.11 -4.99 5.24
CA THR A 128 16.39 -4.37 5.63
C THR A 128 16.87 -3.29 4.67
N ALA A 129 16.27 -3.19 3.48
CA ALA A 129 16.63 -2.20 2.48
C ALA A 129 15.91 -0.85 2.67
N LEU A 130 14.84 -0.80 3.46
CA LEU A 130 14.01 0.39 3.63
C LEU A 130 14.37 1.20 4.88
N GLN A 131 14.13 2.51 4.78
CA GLN A 131 14.20 3.46 5.88
C GLN A 131 12.81 3.77 6.46
N ILE A 132 11.75 3.42 5.73
CA ILE A 132 10.35 3.59 6.16
C ILE A 132 9.79 2.30 6.79
N PRO A 133 8.80 2.40 7.69
CA PRO A 133 8.11 1.24 8.24
C PRO A 133 7.58 0.27 7.18
N THR A 134 7.76 -1.02 7.45
CA THR A 134 7.20 -2.10 6.64
C THR A 134 6.07 -2.80 7.38
N ILE A 135 4.97 -3.07 6.69
CA ILE A 135 3.82 -3.80 7.24
C ILE A 135 3.72 -5.16 6.56
N GLY A 136 3.95 -6.24 7.29
CA GLY A 136 3.95 -7.58 6.76
C GLY A 136 2.57 -8.23 6.75
N ILE A 137 2.28 -8.97 5.68
CA ILE A 137 1.24 -10.00 5.65
C ILE A 137 1.77 -11.20 4.88
N GLY A 138 2.11 -12.27 5.61
CA GLY A 138 2.83 -13.40 5.03
C GLY A 138 4.26 -13.05 4.56
N ALA A 139 4.86 -11.98 5.12
CA ALA A 139 6.23 -11.54 4.82
C ALA A 139 7.27 -11.88 5.91
N GLY A 140 6.86 -12.65 6.91
CA GLY A 140 7.69 -13.02 8.06
C GLY A 140 7.69 -11.96 9.18
N PRO A 141 8.38 -12.26 10.30
CA PRO A 141 8.31 -11.46 11.53
C PRO A 141 9.19 -10.21 11.51
N TYR A 142 9.96 -10.00 10.44
CA TYR A 142 10.98 -8.94 10.40
C TYR A 142 10.45 -7.60 9.89
N CYS A 143 9.17 -7.50 9.53
CA CYS A 143 8.52 -6.22 9.22
C CYS A 143 8.29 -5.40 10.49
N SER A 144 8.29 -4.08 10.36
CA SER A 144 8.06 -3.13 11.46
C SER A 144 6.69 -3.29 12.13
N GLY A 145 5.71 -3.76 11.36
CA GLY A 145 4.37 -4.09 11.85
C GLY A 145 3.77 -5.24 11.04
N GLN A 146 2.59 -5.68 11.44
CA GLN A 146 1.87 -6.76 10.78
C GLN A 146 0.40 -6.39 10.53
N VAL A 147 -0.18 -6.99 9.50
CA VAL A 147 -1.62 -6.95 9.23
C VAL A 147 -2.12 -8.37 8.95
N SER A 148 -3.34 -8.68 9.41
CA SER A 148 -3.95 -10.00 9.21
C SER A 148 -5.45 -9.87 8.96
N TRP A 149 -6.08 -10.94 8.48
CA TRP A 149 -7.54 -11.03 8.44
C TRP A 149 -8.00 -12.05 9.50
N PRO A 150 -9.03 -11.78 10.33
CA PRO A 150 -9.95 -10.62 10.29
C PRO A 150 -9.43 -9.36 11.00
N ASN A 151 -8.26 -9.39 11.63
CA ASN A 151 -7.72 -8.28 12.42
C ASN A 151 -6.90 -7.30 11.57
N ILE A 152 -7.59 -6.39 10.88
CA ILE A 152 -7.01 -5.28 10.09
C ILE A 152 -6.54 -4.14 11.02
N HIS A 153 -5.81 -4.48 12.09
CA HIS A 153 -5.07 -3.51 12.88
C HIS A 153 -3.62 -3.60 12.44
N VAL A 154 -3.09 -2.49 11.94
CA VAL A 154 -1.65 -2.34 11.75
C VAL A 154 -1.07 -2.05 13.14
N CYS A 155 -0.50 -3.05 13.80
CA CYS A 155 0.32 -2.80 14.99
C CYS A 155 1.68 -2.27 14.50
N LEU A 156 1.91 -0.97 14.71
CA LEU A 156 3.24 -0.37 14.70
C LEU A 156 3.60 -0.20 16.18
N ASP A 157 4.52 -1.02 16.68
CA ASP A 157 5.06 -0.90 18.04
C ASP A 157 6.18 0.15 18.08
#